data_AF-A0A016W5A3-F1
#
_entry.id   AF-A0A016W5A3-F1
#
_cell.length_a   1.000
_cell.length_b   1.000
_cell.length_c   1.000
_cell.angle_alpha   90.00
_cell.angle_beta   90.00
_cell.angle_gamma   90.00
#
_symmetry.space_group_name_H-M   'P 1'
#
loop_
_entity.id
_entity.type
_entity.pdbx_description
1 polymer ?
#
loop_
_entity_poly.entity_id
_entity_poly.type
_entity_poly.pdbx_seq_one_letter_code
_entity_poly.pdbx_strand_id
1 'polypeptide(L)'
;MSISLTPSKQSNERKLAFQDSINKKVLLEWVRVTGLPNPRKKSFDRILQEFSSDILKYPKEKPLAFSWPTAAGMSGNILAIRAKVTYDFWRHFITEGRGLLAEYNKKNNLDIRINREQTIHVSDNERLGLYIRKYIREVHSKANRKCPDVTYKKGILTIGKEYSMTPTMAAIQFGINLEAWNGLPIQELMSPKEKEALKRGEVKAGSLRLTGVNLTKALTLKSGMDNNKENDQEKSESCTSTAESPELENGRKRPTNSEGFENNPAKLAKV
;
A
#
# COMPACT_ATOMS: atom_id res chain seq x y z
N MET A 1 23.33 -3.23 37.31
CA MET A 1 22.15 -2.43 36.90
C MET A 1 22.12 -2.38 35.39
N SER A 2 21.20 -3.10 34.76
CA SER A 2 21.09 -3.19 33.31
C SER A 2 20.21 -2.06 32.81
N ILE A 3 20.80 -1.03 32.19
CA ILE A 3 20.05 0.06 31.57
C ILE A 3 19.37 -0.53 30.32
N SER A 4 18.04 -0.64 30.32
CA SER A 4 17.30 -1.09 29.14
C SER A 4 17.42 -0.03 28.04
N LEU A 5 18.15 -0.36 26.99
CA LEU A 5 18.39 0.50 25.81
C LEU A 5 17.23 0.48 24.80
N THR A 6 16.04 0.02 25.20
CA THR A 6 14.88 0.00 24.30
C THR A 6 14.28 1.40 24.18
N PRO A 7 14.27 2.01 22.99
CA PRO A 7 13.65 3.32 22.81
C PRO A 7 12.17 3.24 23.16
N SER A 8 11.68 4.26 23.88
CA SER A 8 10.27 4.36 24.25
C SER A 8 9.39 4.35 22.99
N LYS A 9 8.18 3.77 23.08
CA LYS A 9 7.22 3.74 21.96
C LYS A 9 7.00 5.13 21.35
N GLN A 10 6.98 6.17 22.19
CA GLN A 10 6.82 7.57 21.78
C GLN A 10 8.02 8.10 20.98
N SER A 11 9.25 7.67 21.29
CA SER A 11 10.46 8.02 20.53
C SER A 11 10.44 7.38 19.13
N ASN A 12 9.98 6.13 19.03
CA ASN A 12 9.84 5.45 17.74
C ASN A 12 8.74 6.08 16.87
N GLU A 13 7.58 6.43 17.45
CA GLU A 13 6.51 7.13 16.72
C GLU A 13 7.00 8.49 16.17
N ARG A 14 7.78 9.25 16.95
CA ARG A 14 8.36 10.51 16.49
C ARG A 14 9.33 10.31 15.32
N LYS A 15 10.20 9.29 15.37
CA LYS A 15 11.13 8.96 14.28
C LYS A 15 10.39 8.56 13.00
N LEU A 16 9.34 7.74 13.12
CA LEU A 16 8.51 7.34 11.98
C LEU A 16 7.80 8.53 11.35
N ALA A 17 7.21 9.42 12.16
CA ALA A 17 6.55 10.63 11.67
C ALA A 17 7.53 11.57 10.94
N PHE A 18 8.74 11.72 11.47
CA PHE A 18 9.80 12.50 10.83
C PHE A 18 10.24 11.88 9.49
N GLN A 19 10.49 10.57 9.46
CA GLN A 19 10.87 9.87 8.24
C GLN A 19 9.78 9.94 7.17
N ASP A 20 8.50 9.78 7.54
CA ASP A 20 7.38 9.92 6.60
C ASP A 20 7.27 11.35 6.07
N SER A 21 7.56 12.38 6.88
CA SER A 21 7.63 13.77 6.42
C SER A 21 8.73 14.00 5.39
N ILE A 22 9.91 13.43 5.60
CA ILE A 22 11.00 13.46 4.63
C ILE A 22 10.58 12.72 3.34
N ASN A 23 10.07 11.51 3.48
CA ASN A 23 9.64 10.69 2.35
C ASN A 23 8.56 11.40 1.52
N LYS A 24 7.59 12.06 2.16
CA LYS A 24 6.59 12.89 1.48
C LYS A 24 7.25 13.96 0.62
N LYS A 25 8.20 14.72 1.17
CA LYS A 25 8.89 15.78 0.43
C LYS A 25 9.69 15.22 -0.74
N VAL A 26 10.42 14.13 -0.53
CA VAL A 26 11.19 13.46 -1.59
C VAL A 26 10.25 13.01 -2.70
N LEU A 27 9.19 12.27 -2.37
CA LEU A 27 8.28 11.67 -3.36
C LEU A 27 7.42 12.68 -4.14
N LEU A 28 7.32 13.95 -3.73
CA LEU A 28 6.62 14.99 -4.51
C LEU A 28 7.17 15.13 -5.93
N GLU A 29 8.46 14.88 -6.11
CA GLU A 29 9.17 14.96 -7.38
C GLU A 29 9.24 13.61 -8.10
N TRP A 30 8.69 12.53 -7.53
CA TRP A 30 8.74 11.21 -8.14
C TRP A 30 7.39 10.81 -8.71
N VAL A 31 7.43 10.18 -9.88
CA VAL A 31 6.26 9.58 -10.52
C VAL A 31 6.52 8.12 -10.86
N ARG A 32 5.43 7.38 -10.94
CA ARG A 32 5.38 6.05 -11.53
C ARG A 32 4.63 6.12 -12.85
N VAL A 33 5.31 5.70 -13.90
CA VAL A 33 4.75 5.48 -15.23
C VAL A 33 4.39 4.00 -15.36
N THR A 34 3.12 3.71 -15.61
CA THR A 34 2.60 2.34 -15.77
C THR A 34 1.98 2.17 -17.14
N GLY A 35 1.98 0.94 -17.68
CA GLY A 35 1.31 0.63 -18.94
C GLY A 35 2.05 1.10 -20.20
N LEU A 36 3.25 1.68 -20.07
CA LEU A 36 4.09 2.14 -21.18
C LEU A 36 4.82 0.96 -21.85
N PRO A 37 4.45 0.54 -23.07
CA PRO A 37 5.06 -0.63 -23.71
C PRO A 37 6.51 -0.39 -24.12
N ASN A 38 7.39 -1.38 -23.92
CA ASN A 38 8.79 -1.34 -24.33
C ASN A 38 9.19 -2.58 -25.19
N PRO A 39 8.60 -2.77 -26.38
CA PRO A 39 8.83 -3.98 -27.18
C PRO A 39 10.28 -4.13 -27.62
N ARG A 40 11.01 -3.02 -27.80
CA ARG A 40 12.42 -3.02 -28.24
C ARG A 40 13.42 -3.02 -27.07
N LYS A 41 12.96 -3.24 -25.84
CA LYS A 41 13.80 -3.25 -24.61
C LYS A 41 14.78 -2.06 -24.54
N LYS A 42 14.31 -0.87 -24.92
CA LYS A 42 15.10 0.37 -24.82
C LYS A 42 15.44 0.64 -23.36
N SER A 43 16.55 1.35 -23.12
CA SER A 43 16.87 1.87 -21.79
C SER A 43 15.75 2.78 -21.29
N PHE A 44 15.62 2.89 -19.96
CA PHE A 44 14.57 3.72 -19.38
C PHE A 44 14.70 5.20 -19.75
N ASP A 45 15.92 5.72 -19.84
CA ASP A 45 16.15 7.11 -20.27
C ASP A 45 15.59 7.34 -21.68
N ARG A 46 15.87 6.42 -22.62
CA ARG A 46 15.44 6.56 -24.00
C ARG A 46 13.92 6.45 -24.16
N ILE A 47 13.30 5.47 -23.51
CA ILE A 47 11.84 5.31 -23.61
C ILE A 47 11.09 6.46 -22.94
N LEU A 48 11.58 6.98 -21.81
CA LEU A 48 10.97 8.12 -21.15
C LEU A 48 11.18 9.43 -21.93
N GLN A 49 12.33 9.57 -22.60
CA GLN A 49 12.57 10.69 -23.50
C GLN A 49 11.59 10.68 -24.67
N GLU A 50 11.48 9.56 -25.40
CA GLU A 50 10.52 9.39 -26.49
C GLU A 50 9.06 9.57 -26.00
N PHE A 51 8.74 9.04 -24.83
CA PHE A 51 7.43 9.26 -24.20
C PHE A 51 7.15 10.75 -23.96
N SER A 52 8.13 11.48 -23.41
CA SER A 52 7.97 12.91 -23.15
C SER A 52 7.84 13.75 -24.43
N SER A 53 8.66 13.50 -25.45
CA SER A 53 8.69 14.31 -26.67
C SER A 53 7.61 13.91 -27.67
N ASP A 54 7.43 12.61 -27.89
CA ASP A 54 6.66 12.13 -29.04
C ASP A 54 5.18 11.98 -28.69
N ILE A 55 4.90 11.58 -27.44
CA ILE A 55 3.53 11.37 -26.93
C ILE A 55 3.04 12.62 -26.19
N LEU A 56 3.80 13.10 -25.20
CA LEU A 56 3.37 14.22 -24.36
C LEU A 56 3.69 15.60 -24.94
N LYS A 57 4.39 15.66 -26.09
CA LYS A 57 4.78 16.89 -26.79
C LYS A 57 5.51 17.88 -25.90
N TYR A 58 6.30 17.39 -24.94
CA TYR A 58 7.12 18.24 -24.10
C TYR A 58 8.24 18.89 -24.93
N PRO A 59 8.43 20.24 -24.85
CA PRO A 59 9.41 20.94 -25.68
C PRO A 59 10.83 20.44 -25.47
N LYS A 60 11.60 20.28 -26.55
CA LYS A 60 12.97 19.74 -26.50
C LYS A 60 13.99 20.75 -25.98
N GLU A 61 13.65 22.03 -26.03
CA GLU A 61 14.46 23.15 -25.57
C GLU A 61 14.43 23.27 -24.03
N LYS A 62 13.44 22.63 -23.39
CA LYS A 62 13.31 22.62 -21.93
C LYS A 62 14.20 21.54 -21.29
N PRO A 63 14.50 21.67 -19.98
CA PRO A 63 15.23 20.65 -19.24
C PRO A 63 14.58 19.27 -19.35
N LEU A 64 15.36 18.20 -19.25
CA LEU A 64 14.85 16.83 -19.33
C LEU A 64 13.62 16.60 -18.44
N ALA A 65 12.57 16.02 -19.02
CA ALA A 65 11.31 15.76 -18.33
C ALA A 65 11.47 14.81 -17.15
N PHE A 66 12.27 13.76 -17.35
CA PHE A 66 12.50 12.67 -16.40
C PHE A 66 13.99 12.53 -16.10
N SER A 67 14.30 12.09 -14.89
CA SER A 67 15.65 11.75 -14.45
C SER A 67 15.60 10.57 -13.46
N TRP A 68 16.73 9.90 -13.26
CA TRP A 68 16.87 8.77 -12.32
C TRP A 68 15.84 7.65 -12.52
N PRO A 69 15.66 7.16 -13.76
CA PRO A 69 14.66 6.12 -13.97
C PRO A 69 15.12 4.78 -13.39
N THR A 70 14.18 4.09 -12.75
CA THR A 70 14.38 2.76 -12.17
C THR A 70 13.14 1.90 -12.38
N ALA A 71 13.32 0.58 -12.36
CA ALA A 71 12.21 -0.36 -12.38
C ALA A 71 11.33 -0.20 -11.12
N ALA A 72 10.01 -0.30 -11.27
CA ALA A 72 9.03 -0.05 -10.21
C ALA A 72 7.95 -1.15 -10.12
N GLY A 73 8.36 -2.41 -10.36
CA GLY A 73 7.48 -3.56 -10.38
C GLY A 73 6.70 -3.70 -11.69
N MET A 74 5.67 -4.53 -11.70
CA MET A 74 4.84 -4.82 -12.87
C MET A 74 3.45 -4.18 -12.74
N SER A 75 2.91 -3.70 -13.86
CA SER A 75 1.53 -3.28 -14.02
C SER A 75 0.89 -4.14 -15.11
N GLY A 76 0.15 -5.18 -14.72
CA GLY A 76 -0.20 -6.27 -15.62
C GLY A 76 1.07 -6.98 -16.09
N ASN A 77 1.27 -7.08 -17.40
CA ASN A 77 2.47 -7.69 -18.00
C ASN A 77 3.53 -6.66 -18.43
N ILE A 78 3.36 -5.37 -18.08
CA ILE A 78 4.26 -4.29 -18.48
C ILE A 78 5.04 -3.80 -17.25
N LEU A 79 6.36 -3.66 -17.40
CA LEU A 79 7.21 -3.12 -16.35
C LEU A 79 6.86 -1.64 -16.10
N ALA A 80 6.59 -1.31 -14.84
CA ALA A 80 6.42 0.07 -14.41
C ALA A 80 7.79 0.74 -14.24
N ILE A 81 7.86 2.02 -14.57
CA ILE A 81 9.08 2.83 -14.44
C ILE A 81 8.82 3.91 -13.40
N ARG A 82 9.69 4.00 -12.40
CA ARG A 82 9.72 5.11 -11.45
C ARG A 82 10.80 6.08 -11.91
N ALA A 83 10.48 7.38 -11.93
CA ALA A 83 11.44 8.41 -12.30
C ALA A 83 11.15 9.72 -11.54
N LYS A 84 12.19 10.54 -11.37
CA LYS A 84 12.07 11.91 -10.88
C LYS A 84 11.64 12.82 -12.03
N VAL A 85 10.71 13.73 -11.79
CA VAL A 85 10.20 14.70 -12.77
C VAL A 85 10.61 16.12 -12.42
N THR A 86 10.81 16.93 -13.44
CA THR A 86 11.03 18.37 -13.27
C THR A 86 9.70 19.10 -13.04
N TYR A 87 9.76 20.25 -12.36
CA TYR A 87 8.58 21.10 -12.15
C TYR A 87 7.96 21.55 -13.48
N ASP A 88 8.79 21.95 -14.45
CA ASP A 88 8.34 22.41 -15.76
C ASP A 88 7.61 21.32 -16.54
N PHE A 89 8.13 20.09 -16.51
CA PHE A 89 7.44 18.95 -17.09
C PHE A 89 6.13 18.66 -16.37
N TRP A 90 6.14 18.67 -15.04
CA TRP A 90 4.92 18.38 -14.29
C TRP A 90 3.81 19.42 -14.57
N ARG A 91 4.18 20.70 -14.69
CA ARG A 91 3.26 21.78 -15.09
C ARG A 91 2.70 21.54 -16.50
N HIS A 92 3.57 21.29 -17.47
CA HIS A 92 3.19 20.92 -18.84
C HIS A 92 2.21 19.74 -18.86
N PHE A 93 2.52 18.68 -18.10
CA PHE A 93 1.68 17.50 -18.05
C PHE A 93 0.28 17.80 -17.50
N ILE A 94 0.16 18.59 -16.43
CA ILE A 94 -1.16 18.94 -15.88
C ILE A 94 -1.97 19.80 -16.85
N THR A 95 -1.34 20.76 -17.52
CA THR A 95 -2.04 21.72 -18.39
C THR A 95 -2.48 21.11 -19.71
N GLU A 96 -1.61 20.35 -20.37
CA GLU A 96 -1.82 19.88 -21.75
C GLU A 96 -1.47 18.39 -21.93
N GLY A 97 -0.38 17.93 -21.30
CA GLY A 97 0.09 16.55 -21.48
C GLY A 97 -0.91 15.46 -21.05
N ARG A 98 -1.80 15.74 -20.09
CA ARG A 98 -2.89 14.82 -19.69
C ARG A 98 -3.87 14.56 -20.82
N GLY A 99 -4.25 15.59 -21.57
CA GLY A 99 -5.14 15.47 -22.72
C GLY A 99 -4.48 14.65 -23.83
N LEU A 100 -3.23 15.01 -24.17
CA LEU A 100 -2.42 14.31 -25.16
C LEU A 100 -2.24 12.82 -24.83
N LEU A 101 -1.97 12.50 -23.55
CA LEU A 101 -1.86 11.11 -23.10
C LEU A 101 -3.18 10.36 -23.25
N ALA A 102 -4.31 10.99 -22.90
CA ALA A 102 -5.63 10.37 -23.02
C ALA A 102 -5.99 10.09 -24.49
N GLU A 103 -5.71 11.03 -25.39
CA GLU A 103 -5.89 10.85 -26.84
C GLU A 103 -5.02 9.73 -27.39
N TYR A 104 -3.74 9.71 -27.01
CA TYR A 104 -2.81 8.66 -27.42
C TYR A 104 -3.25 7.28 -26.92
N ASN A 105 -3.65 7.18 -25.65
CA ASN A 105 -4.18 5.95 -25.06
C ASN A 105 -5.41 5.46 -25.83
N LYS A 106 -6.38 6.35 -26.11
CA LYS A 106 -7.59 6.02 -26.88
C LYS A 106 -7.26 5.55 -28.29
N LYS A 107 -6.35 6.25 -28.99
CA LYS A 107 -5.96 5.92 -30.37
C LYS A 107 -5.25 4.58 -30.49
N ASN A 108 -4.43 4.22 -29.51
CA ASN A 108 -3.59 3.03 -29.55
C ASN A 108 -4.12 1.86 -28.70
N ASN A 109 -5.30 2.02 -28.09
CA ASN A 109 -5.89 1.04 -27.15
C ASN A 109 -4.92 0.69 -26.00
N LEU A 110 -4.34 1.72 -25.37
CA LEU A 110 -3.40 1.60 -24.25
C LEU A 110 -3.98 2.24 -22.98
N ASP A 111 -3.41 1.88 -21.83
CA ASP A 111 -3.73 2.47 -20.52
C ASP A 111 -2.46 2.97 -19.83
N ILE A 112 -1.73 3.86 -20.51
CA ILE A 112 -0.54 4.48 -19.94
C ILE A 112 -0.97 5.50 -18.87
N ARG A 113 -0.37 5.43 -17.69
CA ARG A 113 -0.66 6.36 -16.59
C ARG A 113 0.61 6.93 -16.00
N ILE A 114 0.57 8.21 -15.61
CA ILE A 114 1.59 8.86 -14.80
C ILE A 114 0.96 9.23 -13.46
N ASN A 115 1.39 8.54 -12.41
CA ASN A 115 0.91 8.77 -11.05
C ASN A 115 2.06 9.30 -10.19
N ARG A 116 1.81 10.34 -9.38
CA ARG A 116 2.80 10.74 -8.36
C ARG A 116 3.01 9.59 -7.38
N GLU A 117 4.26 9.33 -7.02
CA GLU A 117 4.55 8.39 -5.94
C GLU A 117 4.05 8.97 -4.61
N GLN A 118 3.56 8.08 -3.76
CA GLN A 118 3.00 8.41 -2.45
C GLN A 118 3.73 7.58 -1.40
N THR A 119 3.77 8.06 -0.16
CA THR A 119 4.25 7.21 0.93
C THR A 119 3.24 6.09 1.19
N ILE A 120 3.72 4.97 1.75
CA ILE A 120 2.88 3.81 2.10
C ILE A 120 1.70 4.27 2.96
N HIS A 121 1.94 5.18 3.91
CA HIS A 121 0.89 5.73 4.75
C HIS A 121 -0.21 6.43 3.95
N VAL A 122 0.13 7.23 2.94
CA VAL A 122 -0.87 7.92 2.11
C VAL A 122 -1.61 6.91 1.24
N SER A 123 -0.88 6.01 0.57
CA SER A 123 -1.49 5.01 -0.33
C SER A 123 -2.39 4.04 0.41
N ASP A 124 -2.00 3.58 1.60
CA ASP A 124 -2.79 2.65 2.39
C ASP A 124 -3.99 3.33 3.04
N ASN A 125 -3.93 4.62 3.36
CA ASN A 125 -5.11 5.36 3.81
C ASN A 125 -6.16 5.48 2.68
N GLU A 126 -5.73 5.75 1.44
CA GLU A 126 -6.62 5.74 0.27
C GLU A 126 -7.22 4.34 0.02
N ARG A 127 -6.37 3.30 0.06
CA ARG A 127 -6.83 1.91 -0.09
C ARG A 127 -7.78 1.49 1.02
N LEU A 128 -7.58 1.94 2.26
CA LEU A 128 -8.48 1.68 3.38
C LEU A 128 -9.86 2.32 3.14
N GLY A 129 -9.90 3.57 2.66
CA GLY A 129 -11.16 4.23 2.30
C GLY A 129 -11.93 3.46 1.21
N LEU A 130 -11.22 3.00 0.17
CA LEU A 130 -11.81 2.18 -0.89
C LEU A 130 -12.23 0.79 -0.40
N TYR A 131 -11.44 0.16 0.47
CA TYR A 131 -11.75 -1.12 1.11
C TYR A 131 -13.05 -1.02 1.92
N ILE A 132 -13.16 -0.02 2.78
CA ILE A 132 -14.35 0.22 3.60
C ILE A 132 -15.58 0.45 2.71
N ARG A 133 -15.45 1.27 1.67
CA ARG A 133 -16.53 1.50 0.70
C ARG A 133 -17.00 0.21 0.04
N LYS A 134 -16.07 -0.64 -0.40
CA LYS A 134 -16.39 -1.95 -0.98
C LYS A 134 -17.08 -2.85 0.06
N TYR A 135 -16.52 -2.93 1.25
CA TYR A 135 -17.05 -3.75 2.35
C TYR A 135 -18.49 -3.37 2.72
N ILE A 136 -18.78 -2.08 2.93
CA ILE A 136 -20.14 -1.62 3.27
C ILE A 136 -21.14 -2.01 2.18
N ARG A 137 -20.77 -1.85 0.90
CA ARG A 137 -21.62 -2.22 -0.23
C ARG A 137 -21.90 -3.72 -0.27
N GLU A 138 -20.88 -4.54 -0.05
CA GLU A 138 -21.02 -6.00 -0.02
C GLU A 138 -21.92 -6.47 1.13
N VAL A 139 -21.76 -5.90 2.33
CA VAL A 139 -22.60 -6.26 3.48
C VAL A 139 -24.07 -5.91 3.23
N HIS A 140 -24.37 -4.73 2.68
CA HIS A 140 -25.76 -4.35 2.35
C HIS A 140 -26.34 -5.22 1.24
N SER A 141 -25.55 -5.53 0.21
CA SER A 141 -25.96 -6.44 -0.86
C SER A 141 -26.30 -7.82 -0.33
N LYS A 142 -25.46 -8.38 0.57
CA LYS A 142 -25.71 -9.69 1.21
C LYS A 142 -26.93 -9.68 2.12
N ALA A 143 -27.20 -8.57 2.80
CA ALA A 143 -28.37 -8.41 3.65
C ALA A 143 -29.66 -8.08 2.87
N ASN A 144 -29.59 -7.98 1.54
CA ASN A 144 -30.68 -7.51 0.67
C ASN A 144 -31.28 -6.17 1.15
N ARG A 145 -30.41 -5.24 1.58
CA ARG A 145 -30.78 -3.91 2.05
C ARG A 145 -30.25 -2.84 1.10
N LYS A 146 -30.97 -1.71 1.05
CA LYS A 146 -30.51 -0.54 0.29
C LYS A 146 -29.23 0.00 0.93
N CYS A 147 -28.15 -0.02 0.17
CA CYS A 147 -26.88 0.57 0.62
C CYS A 147 -26.99 2.10 0.63
N PRO A 148 -26.55 2.80 1.68
CA PRO A 148 -26.35 4.24 1.62
C PRO A 148 -25.33 4.58 0.54
N ASP A 149 -25.36 5.81 0.03
CA ASP A 149 -24.29 6.25 -0.87
C ASP A 149 -22.97 6.30 -0.09
N VAL A 150 -21.93 5.67 -0.62
CA VAL A 150 -20.61 5.63 0.01
C VAL A 150 -19.59 6.14 -0.99
N THR A 151 -18.97 7.26 -0.64
CA THR A 151 -17.98 7.95 -1.47
C THR A 151 -16.71 8.20 -0.67
N TYR A 152 -15.57 8.13 -1.35
CA TYR A 152 -14.27 8.46 -0.78
C TYR A 152 -13.62 9.52 -1.67
N LYS A 153 -13.29 10.67 -1.10
CA LYS A 153 -12.70 11.79 -1.84
C LYS A 153 -11.77 12.58 -0.92
N LYS A 154 -10.54 12.84 -1.39
CA LYS A 154 -9.54 13.67 -0.72
C LYS A 154 -9.31 13.28 0.77
N GLY A 155 -9.17 11.99 1.06
CA GLY A 155 -8.91 11.53 2.44
C GLY A 155 -10.14 11.41 3.34
N ILE A 156 -11.33 11.76 2.83
CA ILE A 156 -12.59 11.72 3.58
C ILE A 156 -13.51 10.66 2.99
N LEU A 157 -14.04 9.82 3.88
CA LEU A 157 -15.09 8.85 3.61
C LEU A 157 -16.43 9.45 4.03
N THR A 158 -17.35 9.55 3.09
CA THR A 158 -18.74 9.98 3.32
C THR A 158 -19.67 8.79 3.16
N ILE A 159 -20.51 8.54 4.16
CA ILE A 159 -21.51 7.46 4.18
C ILE A 159 -22.88 8.11 4.40
N GLY A 160 -23.73 8.02 3.39
CA GLY A 160 -25.03 8.70 3.35
C GLY A 160 -24.87 10.22 3.48
N LYS A 161 -25.83 10.85 4.16
CA LYS A 161 -25.77 12.27 4.51
C LYS A 161 -25.27 12.50 5.94
N GLU A 162 -25.15 11.44 6.72
CA GLU A 162 -24.98 11.50 8.18
C GLU A 162 -23.51 11.50 8.60
N TYR A 163 -22.65 10.79 7.86
CA TYR A 163 -21.30 10.52 8.32
C TYR A 163 -20.26 11.03 7.32
N SER A 164 -19.34 11.83 7.81
CA SER A 164 -18.18 12.33 7.07
C SER A 164 -16.96 12.29 7.99
N MET A 165 -16.03 11.38 7.73
CA MET A 165 -14.88 11.14 8.60
C MET A 165 -13.71 10.52 7.82
N THR A 166 -12.56 10.39 8.47
CA THR A 166 -11.41 9.68 7.89
C THR A 166 -11.66 8.16 7.83
N PRO A 167 -11.01 7.42 6.92
CA PRO A 167 -11.15 5.96 6.85
C PRO A 167 -10.80 5.24 8.17
N THR A 168 -9.79 5.72 8.89
CA THR A 168 -9.36 5.17 10.19
C THR A 168 -10.45 5.32 11.24
N MET A 169 -11.07 6.50 11.32
CA MET A 169 -12.19 6.75 12.23
C MET A 169 -13.42 5.92 11.87
N ALA A 170 -13.73 5.79 10.58
CA ALA A 170 -14.83 4.94 10.12
C ALA A 170 -14.60 3.48 10.51
N ALA A 171 -13.39 2.95 10.30
CA ALA A 171 -13.05 1.58 10.67
C ALA A 171 -13.31 1.32 12.17
N ILE A 172 -12.89 2.25 13.03
CA ILE A 172 -13.06 2.13 14.49
C ILE A 172 -14.51 2.32 14.89
N GLN A 173 -15.13 3.45 14.54
CA GLN A 173 -16.47 3.82 15.02
C GLN A 173 -17.56 2.87 14.52
N PHE A 174 -17.45 2.36 13.30
CA PHE A 174 -18.40 1.35 12.79
C PHE A 174 -18.02 -0.09 13.17
N GLY A 175 -16.85 -0.31 13.77
CA GLY A 175 -16.37 -1.65 14.13
C GLY A 175 -16.17 -2.56 12.91
N ILE A 176 -15.60 -2.01 11.83
CA ILE A 176 -15.48 -2.71 10.55
C ILE A 176 -14.52 -3.91 10.70
N ASN A 177 -14.93 -5.08 10.21
CA ASN A 177 -14.05 -6.23 10.14
C ASN A 177 -12.91 -6.00 9.12
N LEU A 178 -11.67 -5.98 9.61
CA LEU A 178 -10.46 -5.81 8.81
C LEU A 178 -9.64 -7.11 8.66
N GLU A 179 -10.22 -8.29 8.89
CA GLU A 179 -9.51 -9.58 8.70
C GLU A 179 -8.91 -9.73 7.29
N ALA A 180 -9.59 -9.20 6.26
CA ALA A 180 -9.13 -9.24 4.86
C ALA A 180 -8.28 -8.01 4.46
N TRP A 181 -8.00 -7.11 5.39
CA TRP A 181 -7.13 -5.95 5.14
C TRP A 181 -5.66 -6.36 5.16
N ASN A 182 -4.91 -5.96 4.13
CA ASN A 182 -3.51 -6.35 3.93
C ASN A 182 -2.54 -5.16 3.85
N GLY A 183 -2.94 -3.98 4.33
CA GLY A 183 -2.06 -2.81 4.45
C GLY A 183 -1.62 -2.57 5.89
N LEU A 184 -1.10 -1.37 6.16
CA LEU A 184 -0.65 -0.99 7.50
C LEU A 184 -1.77 -1.16 8.57
N PRO A 185 -1.42 -1.54 9.81
CA PRO A 185 -2.37 -1.57 10.92
C PRO A 185 -3.10 -0.23 11.08
N ILE A 186 -4.39 -0.25 11.47
CA ILE A 186 -5.18 0.99 11.62
C ILE A 186 -4.47 1.99 12.52
N GLN A 187 -3.89 1.52 13.63
CA GLN A 187 -3.20 2.36 14.61
C GLN A 187 -2.00 3.10 14.02
N GLU A 188 -1.37 2.57 12.98
CA GLU A 188 -0.26 3.24 12.28
C GLU A 188 -0.74 4.27 11.26
N LEU A 189 -1.94 4.06 10.70
CA LEU A 189 -2.59 4.99 9.76
C LEU A 189 -3.28 6.17 10.45
N MET A 190 -3.53 6.08 11.76
CA MET A 190 -4.20 7.11 12.54
C MET A 190 -3.32 8.34 12.74
N SER A 191 -3.93 9.51 12.63
CA SER A 191 -3.28 10.76 12.99
C SER A 191 -3.04 10.86 14.51
N PRO A 192 -2.07 11.68 14.96
CA PRO A 192 -1.86 11.90 16.40
C PRO A 192 -3.14 12.35 17.13
N LYS A 193 -3.95 13.20 16.50
CA LYS A 193 -5.22 13.67 17.05
C LYS A 193 -6.23 12.54 17.25
N GLU A 194 -6.34 11.63 16.28
CA GLU A 194 -7.23 10.47 16.37
C GLU A 194 -6.78 9.51 17.48
N LYS A 195 -5.47 9.28 17.59
CA LYS A 195 -4.89 8.44 18.66
C LYS A 195 -5.20 9.01 20.04
N GLU A 196 -5.06 10.32 20.21
CA GLU A 196 -5.40 11.00 21.46
C GLU A 196 -6.89 10.95 21.78
N ALA A 197 -7.76 11.18 20.80
CA ALA A 197 -9.21 11.08 20.98
C ALA A 197 -9.64 9.67 21.40
N LEU A 198 -9.00 8.63 20.87
CA LEU A 198 -9.21 7.25 21.29
C LEU A 198 -8.74 7.00 22.73
N LYS A 199 -7.57 7.54 23.12
CA LYS A 199 -7.06 7.43 24.50
C LYS A 199 -7.94 8.16 25.52
N ARG A 200 -8.54 9.30 25.13
CA ARG A 200 -9.47 10.06 25.97
C ARG A 200 -10.87 9.43 26.03
N GLY A 201 -11.16 8.42 25.20
CA GLY A 201 -12.47 7.77 25.15
C GLY A 201 -13.56 8.58 24.43
N GLU A 202 -13.18 9.65 23.72
CA GLU A 202 -14.08 10.45 22.87
C GLU A 202 -14.57 9.63 21.66
N VAL A 203 -13.75 8.69 21.22
CA VAL A 203 -14.04 7.76 20.13
C VAL A 203 -14.13 6.36 20.69
N LYS A 204 -15.26 5.69 20.47
CA LYS A 204 -15.48 4.31 20.92
C LYS A 204 -15.62 3.38 19.72
N ALA A 205 -14.97 2.23 19.80
CA ALA A 205 -15.07 1.21 18.76
C ALA A 205 -16.51 0.70 18.67
N GLY A 206 -17.07 0.64 17.46
CA GLY A 206 -18.44 0.22 17.25
C GLY A 206 -19.48 1.15 17.90
N SER A 207 -19.20 2.44 18.11
CA SER A 207 -20.20 3.41 18.57
C SER A 207 -21.26 3.75 17.52
N LEU A 208 -20.96 3.53 16.24
CA LEU A 208 -21.85 3.81 15.11
C LEU A 208 -22.37 2.51 14.49
N ARG A 209 -23.56 2.58 13.92
CA ARG A 209 -24.23 1.49 13.22
C ARG A 209 -24.85 2.02 11.93
N LEU A 210 -24.85 1.19 10.90
CA LEU A 210 -25.62 1.45 9.70
C LEU A 210 -26.94 0.67 9.79
N THR A 211 -28.04 1.31 9.40
CA THR A 211 -29.37 0.74 9.53
C THR A 211 -29.50 -0.56 8.74
N GLY A 212 -29.96 -1.63 9.41
CA GLY A 212 -30.29 -2.89 8.76
C GLY A 212 -29.10 -3.79 8.41
N VAL A 213 -27.88 -3.44 8.81
CA VAL A 213 -26.68 -4.30 8.63
C VAL A 213 -25.80 -4.32 9.86
N ASN A 214 -25.08 -5.42 10.05
CA ASN A 214 -24.00 -5.50 11.03
C ASN A 214 -22.65 -5.49 10.30
N LEU A 215 -21.81 -4.50 10.63
CA LEU A 215 -20.45 -4.35 10.09
C LEU A 215 -19.40 -5.04 10.96
N THR A 216 -19.76 -5.36 12.20
CA THR A 216 -18.96 -6.21 13.09
C THR A 216 -19.26 -7.67 12.77
N LYS A 217 -18.27 -8.55 12.94
CA LYS A 217 -18.52 -9.99 12.86
C LYS A 217 -19.53 -10.34 13.95
N ALA A 218 -20.74 -10.74 13.56
CA ALA A 218 -21.51 -11.61 14.42
C ALA A 218 -20.70 -12.90 14.50
N LEU A 219 -20.07 -13.17 15.64
CA LEU A 219 -19.79 -14.56 15.97
C LEU A 219 -21.16 -15.23 16.04
N THR A 220 -21.56 -15.90 14.96
CA THR A 220 -22.61 -16.90 15.03
C THR A 220 -22.08 -17.98 15.97
N LEU A 221 -22.34 -17.81 17.26
CA LEU A 221 -22.37 -18.93 18.18
C LEU A 221 -23.43 -19.86 17.60
N LYS A 222 -22.97 -20.98 17.05
CA LYS A 222 -23.84 -22.14 16.87
C LYS A 222 -24.30 -22.51 18.29
N SER A 223 -25.48 -22.02 18.67
CA SER A 223 -26.29 -22.60 19.72
C SER A 223 -26.69 -23.99 19.27
N GLY A 224 -25.83 -24.97 19.56
CA GLY A 224 -26.23 -26.36 19.68
C GLY A 224 -26.34 -26.67 21.17
N MET A 225 -27.47 -26.28 21.77
CA MET A 225 -27.95 -27.00 22.95
C MET A 225 -28.56 -28.28 22.42
N ASP A 226 -27.83 -29.39 22.54
CA ASP A 226 -28.45 -30.68 22.80
C ASP A 226 -27.66 -31.31 23.95
N ASN A 227 -28.31 -31.32 25.12
CA ASN A 227 -27.92 -32.12 26.25
C ASN A 227 -28.16 -33.59 25.90
N ASN A 228 -27.17 -34.46 26.12
CA ASN A 228 -27.43 -35.73 26.76
C ASN A 228 -26.18 -36.22 27.49
N LYS A 229 -26.40 -36.61 28.75
CA LYS A 229 -25.43 -37.09 29.73
C LYS A 229 -25.14 -38.58 29.57
N GLU A 230 -23.95 -38.94 30.07
CA GLU A 230 -23.52 -40.25 30.64
C GLU A 230 -23.49 -41.44 29.66
N ASN A 231 -22.47 -42.32 29.62
CA ASN A 231 -21.68 -42.83 30.74
C ASN A 231 -20.36 -43.52 30.28
N ASP A 232 -19.38 -43.47 31.19
CA ASP A 232 -18.22 -44.30 31.53
C ASP A 232 -17.66 -45.48 30.67
N GLN A 233 -16.34 -45.36 30.43
CA GLN A 233 -15.22 -46.24 30.85
C GLN A 233 -14.76 -47.46 30.01
N GLU A 234 -13.42 -47.64 30.06
CA GLU A 234 -12.53 -48.76 29.67
C GLU A 234 -12.03 -48.81 28.22
N LYS A 235 -10.81 -49.26 27.88
CA LYS A 235 -9.48 -49.43 28.50
C LYS A 235 -8.58 -49.95 27.34
N SER A 236 -7.32 -49.51 27.32
CA SER A 236 -6.10 -50.11 26.70
C SER A 236 -6.17 -50.99 25.45
N GLU A 237 -5.33 -50.66 24.46
CA GLU A 237 -4.31 -51.53 23.82
C GLU A 237 -3.54 -50.66 22.80
N SER A 238 -2.29 -50.27 23.06
CA SER A 238 -1.04 -50.96 22.67
C SER A 238 -1.00 -51.40 21.21
N CYS A 239 -0.21 -50.70 20.38
CA CYS A 239 0.80 -51.35 19.53
C CYS A 239 1.78 -50.32 18.95
N THR A 240 3.03 -50.53 19.34
CA THR A 240 4.30 -50.08 18.80
C THR A 240 4.42 -50.29 17.29
N SER A 241 4.96 -49.32 16.56
CA SER A 241 5.99 -49.61 15.55
C SER A 241 6.81 -48.35 15.24
N THR A 242 8.12 -48.59 15.33
CA THR A 242 9.29 -47.76 15.09
C THR A 242 9.59 -47.56 13.61
N ALA A 243 10.53 -46.63 13.37
CA ALA A 243 11.36 -46.43 12.17
C ALA A 243 10.70 -45.62 11.03
N GLU A 244 11.35 -44.67 10.36
CA GLU A 244 12.74 -44.21 10.34
C GLU A 244 12.75 -42.85 9.60
N SER A 245 13.57 -41.90 10.05
CA SER A 245 14.06 -40.82 9.17
C SER A 245 15.29 -41.34 8.43
N PRO A 246 15.59 -40.77 7.24
CA PRO A 246 16.89 -40.13 7.17
C PRO A 246 16.86 -38.76 6.48
N GLU A 247 17.72 -37.91 7.03
CA GLU A 247 18.27 -36.68 6.48
C GLU A 247 18.86 -36.90 5.09
N LEU A 248 18.85 -35.87 4.25
CA LEU A 248 19.95 -35.59 3.32
C LEU A 248 20.02 -34.08 3.04
N GLU A 249 21.09 -33.47 3.53
CA GLU A 249 21.63 -32.18 3.08
C GLU A 249 21.93 -32.21 1.58
N ASN A 250 21.75 -31.07 0.91
CA ASN A 250 22.78 -30.57 0.00
C ASN A 250 22.59 -29.08 -0.30
N GLY A 251 23.51 -28.27 0.22
CA GLY A 251 23.66 -26.86 -0.13
C GLY A 251 24.23 -26.67 -1.54
N ARG A 252 23.95 -25.51 -2.14
CA ARG A 252 24.76 -24.98 -3.24
C ARG A 252 25.11 -23.50 -3.05
N LYS A 253 26.41 -23.30 -3.16
CA LYS A 253 27.22 -22.11 -2.90
C LYS A 253 27.11 -21.08 -4.04
N ARG A 254 27.34 -19.83 -3.64
CA ARG A 254 27.66 -18.65 -4.42
C ARG A 254 29.00 -18.84 -5.18
N PRO A 255 29.14 -18.43 -6.45
CA PRO A 255 30.46 -18.32 -7.07
C PRO A 255 31.05 -16.94 -6.81
N THR A 256 32.19 -16.94 -6.10
CA THR A 256 33.20 -15.89 -6.09
C THR A 256 34.14 -16.11 -7.27
N ASN A 257 34.39 -15.08 -8.08
CA ASN A 257 35.59 -15.00 -8.91
C ASN A 257 36.36 -13.74 -8.55
N SER A 258 37.62 -13.93 -8.24
CA SER A 258 38.60 -12.94 -7.83
C SER A 258 39.78 -12.98 -8.79
N GLU A 259 39.96 -11.91 -9.57
CA GLU A 259 41.22 -11.42 -10.15
C GLU A 259 40.97 -9.89 -10.21
N GLY A 260 41.63 -8.99 -9.49
CA GLY A 260 43.03 -8.89 -9.10
C GLY A 260 43.68 -7.82 -9.97
N PHE A 261 43.56 -6.51 -9.64
CA PHE A 261 44.50 -5.46 -10.07
C PHE A 261 44.39 -4.19 -9.20
N GLU A 262 45.45 -4.00 -8.42
CA GLU A 262 46.16 -2.77 -8.03
C GLU A 262 45.47 -1.53 -7.43
N ASN A 263 45.99 -1.21 -6.23
CA ASN A 263 45.87 0.05 -5.50
C ASN A 263 46.46 1.24 -6.28
N ASN A 264 45.74 2.37 -6.32
CA ASN A 264 46.35 3.68 -6.10
C ASN A 264 45.28 4.75 -5.77
N PRO A 265 45.42 5.53 -4.68
CA PRO A 265 44.53 6.64 -4.36
C PRO A 265 44.94 7.92 -5.12
N ALA A 266 44.00 8.52 -5.86
CA ALA A 266 44.21 9.79 -6.54
C ALA A 266 44.08 10.98 -5.58
N LYS A 267 45.10 11.86 -5.62
CA LYS A 267 45.30 13.07 -4.83
C LYS A 267 44.20 14.13 -5.04
N LEU A 268 43.80 14.77 -3.95
CA LEU A 268 43.09 16.05 -3.94
C LEU A 268 44.02 17.16 -4.46
N ALA A 269 43.61 17.85 -5.52
CA ALA A 269 44.17 19.14 -5.91
C ALA A 269 43.35 20.26 -5.27
N LYS A 270 44.03 21.19 -4.61
CA LYS A 270 43.48 22.46 -4.14
C LYS A 270 43.30 23.40 -5.34
N VAL A 271 42.16 24.06 -5.40
CA VAL A 271 42.01 25.43 -5.92
C VAL A 271 41.25 26.21 -4.86
#